data_AF-A0AAV3P6B9-F1
#
_entry.id   AF-A0AAV3P6B9-F1
#
_cell.length_a   1.000
_cell.length_b   1.000
_cell.length_c   1.000
_cell.angle_alpha   90.00
_cell.angle_beta   90.00
_cell.angle_gamma   90.00
#
_symmetry.space_group_name_H-M   'P 1'
#
loop_
_entity.id
_entity.type
_entity.pdbx_description
1 polymer ?
#
loop_
_entity_poly.entity_id
_entity_poly.type
_entity_poly.pdbx_seq_one_letter_code
_entity_poly.pdbx_strand_id
1 'polypeptide(L)'
;MVTIRVFLAVAAVKKWELHQMDVHNAFLHGDLSEEVYMRLPPGFDKGRPAPRCWFSKLAAALKRYGFSQLYSDYSLFTLCKGQTRLHVLVYVDDLVISGNDSAAISTFKQYLSSCFHMKDLGVLKYFLGVEVARSQEGIFLSQRKYALDIISEAGLLGSKPVAFPMEQNLRLPSSTSVVLRDAECYRRFCMSLVRIIECREVSESCSATRRSVSGWIVFLGKSPVLWKSKKQEAVSRSSAEAEYCSMAVVTCELRWLKGLLACFGVAHTKSMELFCDSQSAVHERTKHIEIDCHFLRDVVLEGIIRMNHVSTTNQLADIFTKALGKWPFEFLLRKLGILDLHTPT
;
A
#
# COMPACT_ATOMS: atom_id res chain seq x y z
N MET A 1 -0.27 -4.07 -1.50
CA MET A 1 0.66 -3.41 -0.56
C MET A 1 0.03 -3.10 0.80
N VAL A 2 -1.24 -2.66 0.86
CA VAL A 2 -1.91 -2.29 2.13
C VAL A 2 -1.86 -3.37 3.21
N THR A 3 -2.28 -4.58 2.87
CA THR A 3 -2.32 -5.72 3.81
C THR A 3 -0.95 -6.05 4.38
N ILE A 4 0.12 -5.88 3.59
CA ILE A 4 1.50 -6.05 4.04
C ILE A 4 1.81 -5.02 5.13
N ARG A 5 1.56 -3.73 4.87
CA ARG A 5 1.83 -2.65 5.84
C ARG A 5 1.04 -2.84 7.13
N VAL A 6 -0.23 -3.22 7.03
CA VAL A 6 -1.08 -3.52 8.19
C VAL A 6 -0.54 -4.74 8.94
N PHE A 7 -0.15 -5.81 8.24
CA PHE A 7 0.39 -7.02 8.85
C PHE A 7 1.69 -6.72 9.59
N LEU A 8 2.61 -5.95 8.99
CA LEU A 8 3.85 -5.51 9.62
C LEU A 8 3.58 -4.63 10.85
N ALA A 9 2.64 -3.68 10.75
CA ALA A 9 2.26 -2.82 11.87
C ALA A 9 1.68 -3.63 13.05
N VAL A 10 0.80 -4.60 12.77
CA VAL A 10 0.26 -5.48 13.81
C VAL A 10 1.34 -6.39 14.41
N ALA A 11 2.21 -6.95 13.58
CA ALA A 11 3.33 -7.78 14.04
C ALA A 11 4.29 -6.99 14.94
N ALA A 12 4.56 -5.71 14.62
CA ALA A 12 5.37 -4.84 15.46
C ALA A 12 4.74 -4.62 16.85
N VAL A 13 3.44 -4.29 16.89
CA VAL A 13 2.72 -4.05 18.17
C VAL A 13 2.60 -5.32 19.00
N LYS A 14 2.30 -6.46 18.37
CA LYS A 14 2.15 -7.76 19.04
C LYS A 14 3.49 -8.47 19.27
N LYS A 15 4.60 -7.86 18.87
CA LYS A 15 5.97 -8.41 18.94
C LYS A 15 6.12 -9.77 18.25
N TRP A 16 5.32 -10.06 17.23
CA TRP A 16 5.41 -11.31 16.48
C TRP A 16 6.63 -11.34 15.59
N GLU A 17 7.33 -12.47 15.52
CA GLU A 17 8.41 -12.65 14.56
C GLU A 17 7.85 -12.85 13.15
N LEU A 18 8.48 -12.20 12.17
CA LEU A 18 8.11 -12.29 10.76
C LEU A 18 9.19 -13.12 10.07
N HIS A 19 8.77 -14.23 9.48
CA HIS A 19 9.63 -15.10 8.72
C HIS A 19 9.27 -15.06 7.25
N GLN A 20 10.28 -15.24 6.40
CA GLN A 20 10.09 -15.32 4.97
C GLN A 20 10.47 -16.71 4.47
N MET A 21 9.61 -17.27 3.62
CA MET A 21 9.92 -18.46 2.85
C MET A 21 9.71 -18.16 1.37
N ASP A 22 10.54 -18.76 0.53
CA ASP A 22 10.50 -18.65 -0.92
C ASP A 22 10.25 -20.02 -1.53
N VAL A 23 9.42 -20.07 -2.57
CA VAL A 23 9.13 -21.31 -3.30
C VAL A 23 10.03 -21.37 -4.52
N HIS A 24 10.88 -22.40 -4.59
CA HIS A 24 11.72 -22.57 -5.76
C HIS A 24 10.87 -22.92 -6.99
N ASN A 25 10.99 -22.13 -8.05
CA ASN A 25 10.30 -22.35 -9.32
C ASN A 25 8.78 -22.58 -9.17
N ALA A 26 8.08 -21.72 -8.44
CA ALA A 26 6.68 -21.94 -8.07
C ALA A 26 5.74 -22.24 -9.25
N PHE A 27 5.99 -21.65 -10.43
CA PHE A 27 5.22 -21.92 -11.64
C PHE A 27 5.31 -23.36 -12.14
N LEU A 28 6.35 -24.14 -11.80
CA LEU A 28 6.47 -25.55 -12.19
C LEU A 28 5.67 -26.50 -11.30
N HIS A 29 5.16 -26.03 -10.16
CA HIS A 29 4.42 -26.86 -9.22
C HIS A 29 2.91 -26.89 -9.48
N GLY A 30 2.38 -26.01 -10.32
CA GLY A 30 0.95 -25.93 -10.61
C GLY A 30 0.46 -27.08 -11.51
N ASP A 31 -0.57 -27.79 -11.06
CA ASP A 31 -1.23 -28.81 -11.88
C ASP A 31 -2.18 -28.10 -12.86
N LEU A 32 -2.12 -28.46 -14.15
CA LEU A 32 -3.06 -27.98 -15.17
C LEU A 32 -4.27 -28.91 -15.18
N SER A 33 -5.43 -28.40 -14.76
CA SER A 33 -6.69 -29.14 -14.81
C SER A 33 -7.41 -29.03 -16.16
N GLU A 34 -7.01 -28.08 -16.99
CA GLU A 34 -7.64 -27.76 -18.28
C GLU A 34 -6.60 -27.80 -19.40
N GLU A 35 -7.03 -28.23 -20.59
CA GLU A 35 -6.20 -28.23 -21.79
C GLU A 35 -6.12 -26.81 -22.36
N VAL A 36 -5.01 -26.12 -22.08
CA VAL A 36 -4.81 -24.73 -22.52
C VAL A 36 -4.04 -24.73 -23.84
N TYR A 37 -4.72 -24.34 -24.92
CA TYR A 37 -4.09 -24.13 -26.23
C TYR A 37 -3.47 -22.74 -26.29
N MET A 38 -2.14 -22.65 -26.35
CA MET A 38 -1.41 -21.40 -26.53
C MET A 38 -0.43 -21.52 -27.69
N ARG A 39 -0.47 -20.56 -28.63
CA ARG A 39 0.59 -20.39 -29.61
C ARG A 39 1.68 -19.50 -29.00
N LEU A 40 2.86 -20.07 -28.80
CA LEU A 40 4.01 -19.31 -28.29
C LEU A 40 4.37 -18.19 -29.30
N PRO A 41 4.69 -16.98 -28.83
CA PRO A 41 5.28 -15.96 -29.69
C PRO A 41 6.56 -16.50 -30.35
N PRO A 42 6.92 -16.03 -31.56
CA PRO A 42 8.15 -16.44 -32.22
C PRO A 42 9.37 -16.25 -31.31
N GLY A 43 10.16 -17.31 -31.10
CA GLY A 43 11.39 -17.27 -30.29
C GLY A 43 11.32 -17.86 -28.87
N PHE A 44 10.22 -18.51 -28.47
CA PHE A 44 10.11 -19.22 -27.19
C PHE A 44 9.89 -20.73 -27.36
N ASP A 45 10.69 -21.55 -26.67
CA ASP A 45 10.70 -23.01 -26.84
C ASP A 45 9.79 -23.78 -25.86
N LYS A 46 9.32 -23.15 -24.77
CA LYS A 46 8.47 -23.80 -23.75
C LYS A 46 7.43 -22.85 -23.16
N GLY A 47 6.20 -23.34 -23.02
CA GLY A 47 5.13 -22.68 -22.26
C GLY A 47 5.37 -22.78 -20.75
N ARG A 48 5.16 -21.69 -20.01
CA ARG A 48 5.23 -21.69 -18.54
C ARG A 48 3.81 -21.86 -17.98
N PRO A 49 3.59 -22.74 -16.98
CA PRO A 49 2.27 -22.87 -16.36
C PRO A 49 1.84 -21.55 -15.70
N ALA A 50 0.53 -21.33 -15.61
CA ALA A 50 -0.01 -20.06 -15.15
C ALA A 50 0.23 -19.85 -13.64
N PRO A 51 0.55 -18.62 -13.19
CA PRO A 51 0.62 -18.23 -11.77
C PRO A 51 -0.58 -18.67 -10.93
N ARG A 52 -1.76 -18.76 -11.57
CA ARG A 52 -3.02 -19.16 -10.95
C ARG A 52 -3.04 -20.63 -10.52
N CYS A 53 -2.45 -21.52 -11.31
CA CYS A 53 -2.40 -22.96 -11.00
C CYS A 53 -1.54 -23.21 -9.76
N TRP A 54 -0.39 -22.52 -9.68
CA TRP A 54 0.46 -22.52 -8.48
C TRP A 54 -0.32 -22.05 -7.26
N PHE A 55 -0.93 -20.85 -7.35
CA PHE A 55 -1.66 -20.27 -6.22
C PHE A 55 -2.80 -21.18 -5.75
N SER A 56 -3.53 -21.82 -6.67
CA SER A 56 -4.60 -22.78 -6.33
C SER A 56 -4.07 -23.97 -5.53
N LYS A 57 -2.96 -24.58 -5.97
CA LYS A 57 -2.34 -25.72 -5.27
C LYS A 57 -1.81 -25.34 -3.90
N LEU A 58 -1.14 -24.19 -3.78
CA LEU A 58 -0.69 -23.64 -2.51
C LEU A 58 -1.88 -23.37 -1.57
N ALA A 59 -2.91 -22.69 -2.07
CA ALA A 59 -4.12 -22.40 -1.29
C ALA A 59 -4.82 -23.68 -0.81
N ALA A 60 -4.86 -24.74 -1.63
CA ALA A 60 -5.40 -26.03 -1.24
C ALA A 60 -4.58 -26.70 -0.12
N ALA A 61 -3.25 -26.64 -0.17
CA ALA A 61 -2.38 -27.13 0.89
C ALA A 61 -2.56 -26.35 2.20
N LEU A 62 -2.61 -25.01 2.13
CA LEU A 62 -2.88 -24.15 3.29
C LEU A 62 -4.24 -24.47 3.93
N LYS A 63 -5.29 -24.62 3.11
CA LYS A 63 -6.63 -25.02 3.58
C LYS A 63 -6.62 -26.40 4.23
N ARG A 64 -5.88 -27.37 3.66
CA ARG A 64 -5.74 -28.72 4.21
C ARG A 64 -5.05 -28.74 5.58
N TYR A 65 -4.07 -27.86 5.80
CA TYR A 65 -3.44 -27.69 7.12
C TYR A 65 -4.40 -27.08 8.17
N GLY A 66 -5.40 -26.33 7.69
CA GLY A 66 -6.47 -25.72 8.48
C GLY A 66 -6.57 -24.20 8.37
N PHE A 67 -5.83 -23.56 7.45
CA PHE A 67 -5.93 -22.11 7.25
C PHE A 67 -7.24 -21.73 6.57
N SER A 68 -7.82 -20.64 7.04
CA SER A 68 -8.93 -19.95 6.40
C SER A 68 -8.40 -18.80 5.55
N GLN A 69 -8.78 -18.78 4.28
CA GLN A 69 -8.45 -17.69 3.36
C GLN A 69 -9.38 -16.50 3.59
N LEU A 70 -8.82 -15.30 3.63
CA LEU A 70 -9.62 -14.09 3.80
C LEU A 70 -10.26 -13.67 2.47
N TYR A 71 -11.58 -13.42 2.48
CA TYR A 71 -12.31 -13.02 1.26
C TYR A 71 -12.02 -11.57 0.85
N SER A 72 -11.74 -10.69 1.81
CA SER A 72 -11.42 -9.28 1.54
C SER A 72 -9.98 -9.09 1.03
N ASP A 73 -9.11 -10.09 1.20
CA ASP A 73 -7.80 -10.18 0.58
C ASP A 73 -7.36 -11.65 0.44
N TYR A 74 -7.45 -12.19 -0.77
CA TYR A 74 -7.13 -13.58 -1.07
C TYR A 74 -5.66 -13.96 -0.80
N SER A 75 -4.76 -12.99 -0.69
CA SER A 75 -3.35 -13.25 -0.36
C SER A 75 -3.13 -13.62 1.11
N LEU A 76 -4.07 -13.30 2.00
CA LEU A 76 -3.94 -13.53 3.44
C LEU A 76 -4.69 -14.80 3.87
N PHE A 77 -3.96 -15.65 4.58
CA PHE A 77 -4.45 -16.87 5.20
C PHE A 77 -4.26 -16.78 6.72
N THR A 78 -5.28 -17.18 7.46
CA THR A 78 -5.29 -17.13 8.93
C THR A 78 -5.67 -18.47 9.52
N LEU A 79 -4.93 -18.92 10.54
CA LEU A 79 -5.21 -20.12 11.31
C LEU A 79 -5.43 -19.72 12.77
N CYS A 80 -6.57 -20.12 13.33
CA CYS A 80 -6.86 -19.97 14.75
C CYS A 80 -7.15 -21.36 15.34
N LYS A 81 -6.22 -21.89 16.15
CA LYS A 81 -6.39 -23.15 16.89
C LYS A 81 -6.21 -22.88 18.38
N GLY A 82 -7.32 -22.74 19.11
CA GLY A 82 -7.29 -22.34 20.52
C GLY A 82 -6.66 -20.95 20.69
N GLN A 83 -5.55 -20.88 21.44
CA GLN A 83 -4.78 -19.64 21.61
C GLN A 83 -3.75 -19.42 20.49
N THR A 84 -3.40 -20.46 19.72
CA THR A 84 -2.41 -20.37 18.65
C THR A 84 -3.01 -19.68 17.43
N ARG A 85 -2.37 -18.60 16.99
CA ARG A 85 -2.70 -17.81 15.81
C ARG A 85 -1.52 -17.77 14.86
N LEU A 86 -1.72 -18.25 13.64
CA LEU A 86 -0.76 -18.13 12.55
C LEU A 86 -1.38 -17.34 11.40
N HIS A 87 -0.57 -16.52 10.78
CA HIS A 87 -0.93 -15.70 9.62
C HIS A 87 0.12 -15.92 8.53
N VAL A 88 -0.34 -16.14 7.31
CA VAL A 88 0.50 -16.33 6.13
C VAL A 88 0.02 -15.39 5.06
N LEU A 89 0.92 -14.53 4.61
CA LEU A 89 0.70 -13.64 3.49
C LEU A 89 1.47 -14.16 2.28
N VAL A 90 0.75 -14.42 1.19
CA VAL A 90 1.30 -15.04 -0.02
C VAL A 90 1.40 -14.01 -1.13
N TYR A 91 2.61 -13.82 -1.67
CA TYR A 91 2.81 -13.00 -2.86
C TYR A 91 3.62 -13.77 -3.91
N VAL A 92 2.90 -14.44 -4.82
CA VAL A 92 3.47 -15.25 -5.89
C VAL A 92 4.41 -16.33 -5.33
N ASP A 93 5.72 -16.09 -5.33
CA ASP A 93 6.76 -17.02 -4.89
C ASP A 93 7.17 -16.79 -3.42
N ASP A 94 6.97 -15.57 -2.90
CA ASP A 94 7.33 -15.19 -1.53
C ASP A 94 6.16 -15.37 -0.56
N LEU A 95 6.44 -15.97 0.60
CA LEU A 95 5.52 -16.13 1.71
C LEU A 95 6.06 -15.44 2.96
N VAL A 96 5.24 -14.59 3.58
CA VAL A 96 5.53 -14.00 4.90
C VAL A 96 4.68 -14.69 5.95
N ILE A 97 5.33 -15.30 6.93
CA ILE A 97 4.69 -16.09 7.98
C ILE A 97 4.92 -15.40 9.32
N SER A 98 3.87 -15.25 10.12
CA SER A 98 3.95 -14.71 11.48
C SER A 98 2.86 -15.30 12.36
N GLY A 99 3.00 -15.12 13.67
CA GLY A 99 2.08 -15.66 14.64
C GLY A 99 2.55 -15.43 16.08
N ASN A 100 1.75 -15.88 17.03
CA ASN A 100 2.04 -15.75 18.45
C ASN A 100 2.79 -16.95 19.07
N ASP A 101 3.05 -17.99 18.29
CA ASP A 101 3.66 -19.25 18.74
C ASP A 101 4.74 -19.69 17.75
N SER A 102 6.00 -19.62 18.18
CA SER A 102 7.17 -19.95 17.35
C SER A 102 7.30 -21.45 17.07
N ALA A 103 6.82 -22.32 17.95
CA ALA A 103 6.81 -23.77 17.73
C ALA A 103 5.78 -24.14 16.64
N ALA A 104 4.61 -23.49 16.67
CA ALA A 104 3.59 -23.63 15.64
C ALA A 104 4.09 -23.11 14.27
N ILE A 105 4.81 -21.98 14.25
CA ILE A 105 5.46 -21.47 13.03
C ILE A 105 6.45 -22.51 12.48
N SER A 106 7.33 -23.05 13.34
CA SER A 106 8.36 -24.02 12.92
C SER A 106 7.74 -25.30 12.35
N THR A 107 6.72 -25.83 13.02
CA THR A 107 5.94 -26.98 12.55
C THR A 107 5.30 -26.70 11.19
N PHE A 108 4.73 -25.51 11.02
CA PHE A 108 4.11 -25.11 9.76
C PHE A 108 5.13 -24.95 8.62
N LYS A 109 6.32 -24.38 8.89
CA LYS A 109 7.41 -24.29 7.92
C LYS A 109 7.88 -25.67 7.43
N GLN A 110 7.98 -26.63 8.35
CA GLN A 110 8.32 -28.02 8.02
C GLN A 110 7.24 -28.67 7.15
N TYR A 111 5.96 -28.45 7.46
CA TYR A 111 4.84 -28.90 6.64
C TYR A 111 4.88 -28.29 5.22
N LEU A 112 5.13 -26.99 5.09
CA LEU A 112 5.28 -26.39 3.75
C LEU A 112 6.45 -26.99 2.98
N SER A 113 7.57 -27.25 3.66
CA SER A 113 8.76 -27.85 3.05
C SER A 113 8.59 -29.32 2.67
N SER A 114 7.64 -30.04 3.29
CA SER A 114 7.29 -31.40 2.87
C SER A 114 6.30 -31.42 1.69
N CYS A 115 5.52 -30.35 1.52
CA CYS A 115 4.57 -30.21 0.41
C CYS A 115 5.24 -29.67 -0.86
N PHE A 116 6.19 -28.74 -0.72
CA PHE A 116 6.79 -28.00 -1.81
C PHE A 116 8.31 -27.85 -1.60
N HIS A 117 9.05 -27.58 -2.68
CA HIS A 117 10.47 -27.27 -2.56
C HIS A 117 10.67 -25.83 -2.06
N MET A 118 10.65 -25.69 -0.73
CA MET A 118 10.72 -24.40 -0.05
C MET A 118 12.15 -24.06 0.38
N LYS A 119 12.47 -22.77 0.34
CA LYS A 119 13.68 -22.19 0.93
C LYS A 119 13.28 -21.28 2.09
N ASP A 120 13.78 -21.57 3.29
CA ASP A 120 13.62 -20.68 4.44
C ASP A 120 14.65 -19.55 4.37
N LEU A 121 14.19 -18.31 4.26
CA LEU A 121 15.04 -17.11 4.24
C LEU A 121 15.24 -16.54 5.65
N GLY A 122 14.65 -17.16 6.67
CA GLY A 122 14.78 -16.77 8.06
C GLY A 122 13.88 -15.58 8.41
N VAL A 123 14.44 -14.63 9.17
CA VAL A 123 13.74 -13.40 9.56
C VAL A 123 13.56 -12.49 8.34
N LEU A 124 12.38 -11.89 8.20
CA LEU A 124 12.04 -10.98 7.11
C LEU A 124 12.99 -9.78 7.09
N LYS A 125 13.79 -9.67 6.01
CA LYS A 125 14.70 -8.54 5.75
C LYS A 125 14.37 -7.80 4.46
N TYR A 126 13.76 -8.46 3.49
CA TYR A 126 13.46 -7.87 2.19
C TYR A 126 12.20 -8.51 1.60
N PHE A 127 11.24 -7.70 1.18
CA PHE A 127 9.99 -8.19 0.61
C PHE A 127 9.44 -7.22 -0.44
N LEU A 128 9.22 -7.71 -1.66
CA LEU A 128 8.64 -6.94 -2.77
C LEU A 128 9.33 -5.60 -3.07
N GLY A 129 10.66 -5.59 -3.09
CA GLY A 129 11.39 -4.35 -3.35
C GLY A 129 11.61 -3.47 -2.11
N VAL A 130 11.09 -3.87 -0.95
CA VAL A 130 11.15 -3.12 0.31
C VAL A 130 12.06 -3.82 1.31
N GLU A 131 13.06 -3.11 1.79
CA GLU A 131 13.89 -3.51 2.92
C GLU A 131 13.10 -3.34 4.22
N VAL A 132 13.16 -4.36 5.07
CA VAL A 132 12.47 -4.42 6.36
C VAL A 132 13.52 -4.48 7.45
N ALA A 133 13.65 -3.41 8.23
CA ALA A 133 14.55 -3.34 9.37
C ALA A 133 13.73 -3.32 10.66
N ARG A 134 14.01 -4.25 11.57
CA ARG A 134 13.30 -4.37 12.85
C ARG A 134 14.18 -3.87 13.99
N SER A 135 13.61 -3.05 14.87
CA SER A 135 14.22 -2.60 16.12
C SER A 135 13.28 -2.84 17.30
N GLN A 136 13.70 -2.46 18.51
CA GLN A 136 12.83 -2.47 19.69
C GLN A 136 11.70 -1.42 19.59
N GLU A 137 11.90 -0.36 18.80
CA GLU A 137 10.93 0.71 18.61
C GLU A 137 9.86 0.37 17.56
N GLY A 138 10.16 -0.52 16.62
CA GLY A 138 9.21 -0.94 15.59
C GLY A 138 9.85 -1.56 14.36
N ILE A 139 9.17 -1.43 13.22
CA ILE A 139 9.63 -1.90 11.92
C ILE A 139 9.75 -0.70 10.99
N PHE A 140 10.93 -0.52 10.41
CA PHE A 140 11.23 0.50 9.40
C PHE A 140 11.21 -0.13 8.01
N LEU A 141 10.58 0.57 7.07
CA LEU A 141 10.50 0.18 5.67
C LEU A 141 11.34 1.13 4.83
N SER A 142 12.26 0.58 4.04
CA SER A 142 13.14 1.34 3.15
C SER A 142 13.03 0.82 1.73
N GLN A 143 12.96 1.72 0.75
CA GLN A 143 13.17 1.41 -0.66
C GLN A 143 14.43 2.10 -1.19
N ARG A 144 15.41 2.38 -0.30
CA ARG A 144 16.62 3.12 -0.65
C ARG A 144 17.40 2.46 -1.78
N LYS A 145 17.60 1.14 -1.73
CA LYS A 145 18.27 0.41 -2.81
C LYS A 145 17.59 0.64 -4.16
N TYR A 146 16.27 0.48 -4.21
CA TYR A 146 15.50 0.69 -5.43
C TYR A 146 15.59 2.13 -5.95
N ALA A 147 15.55 3.13 -5.04
CA ALA A 147 15.75 4.53 -5.42
C ALA A 147 17.17 4.79 -5.96
N LEU A 148 18.20 4.20 -5.36
CA LEU A 148 19.59 4.31 -5.83
C LEU A 148 19.79 3.62 -7.18
N ASP A 149 19.16 2.48 -7.41
CA ASP A 149 19.21 1.77 -8.69
C ASP A 149 18.61 2.64 -9.81
N ILE A 150 17.48 3.33 -9.54
CA ILE A 150 16.88 4.31 -10.47
C ILE A 150 17.83 5.47 -10.76
N ILE A 151 18.44 6.05 -9.71
CA ILE A 151 19.39 7.16 -9.86
C ILE A 151 20.63 6.72 -10.65
N SER A 152 21.08 5.48 -10.45
CA SER A 152 22.18 4.86 -11.20
C SER A 152 21.83 4.68 -12.67
N GLU A 153 20.65 4.14 -12.99
CA GLU A 153 20.21 3.98 -14.39
C GLU A 153 20.07 5.35 -15.08
N ALA A 154 19.69 6.40 -14.34
CA ALA A 154 19.62 7.77 -14.85
C ALA A 154 20.99 8.44 -15.04
N GLY A 155 22.09 7.83 -14.58
CA GLY A 155 23.42 8.44 -14.60
C GLY A 155 23.58 9.61 -13.61
N LEU A 156 22.74 9.66 -12.56
CA LEU A 156 22.63 10.79 -11.64
C LEU A 156 23.23 10.53 -10.25
N LEU A 157 24.00 9.44 -10.05
CA LEU A 157 24.55 9.07 -8.73
C LEU A 157 25.44 10.15 -8.08
N GLY A 158 26.14 10.96 -8.89
CA GLY A 158 26.95 12.08 -8.40
C GLY A 158 26.17 13.37 -8.13
N SER A 159 24.86 13.37 -8.35
CA SER A 159 24.02 14.57 -8.19
C SER A 159 23.85 14.92 -6.72
N LYS A 160 23.88 16.22 -6.41
CA LYS A 160 23.62 16.70 -5.05
C LYS A 160 22.15 16.44 -4.69
N PRO A 161 21.84 15.84 -3.53
CA PRO A 161 20.47 15.65 -3.10
C PRO A 161 19.80 17.00 -2.85
N VAL A 162 18.53 17.10 -3.21
CA VAL A 162 17.69 18.28 -2.95
C VAL A 162 16.51 17.84 -2.08
N ALA A 163 16.31 18.52 -0.95
CA ALA A 163 15.26 18.18 0.01
C ALA A 163 13.85 18.58 -0.45
N PHE A 164 13.76 19.51 -1.40
CA PHE A 164 12.50 20.02 -1.93
C PHE A 164 12.44 19.76 -3.45
N PRO A 165 11.52 18.91 -3.93
CA PRO A 165 11.62 18.31 -5.26
C PRO A 165 11.41 19.28 -6.42
N MET A 166 10.65 20.37 -6.23
CA MET A 166 10.39 21.34 -7.30
C MET A 166 9.95 22.69 -6.73
N GLU A 167 10.43 23.80 -7.30
CA GLU A 167 10.00 25.15 -6.92
C GLU A 167 8.51 25.37 -7.21
N GLN A 168 7.82 26.03 -6.28
CA GLN A 168 6.41 26.34 -6.43
C GLN A 168 6.21 27.36 -7.56
N ASN A 169 5.21 27.12 -8.42
CA ASN A 169 4.90 27.98 -9.56
C ASN A 169 6.05 28.12 -10.59
N LEU A 170 6.92 27.11 -10.69
CA LEU A 170 7.96 27.08 -11.72
C LEU A 170 7.33 27.22 -13.12
N ARG A 171 7.50 28.38 -13.74
CA ARG A 171 7.08 28.61 -15.11
C ARG A 171 8.08 27.95 -16.03
N LEU A 172 7.76 26.75 -16.46
CA LEU A 172 8.52 26.09 -17.51
C LEU A 172 8.46 26.97 -18.78
N PRO A 173 9.60 27.35 -19.37
CA PRO A 173 9.60 28.07 -20.62
C PRO A 173 8.89 27.23 -21.69
N SER A 174 8.12 27.89 -22.56
CA SER A 174 7.47 27.25 -23.71
C SER A 174 8.54 26.63 -24.60
N SER A 175 8.79 25.33 -24.44
CA SER A 175 9.97 24.70 -24.99
C SER A 175 9.85 24.52 -26.51
N THR A 176 10.77 25.11 -27.26
CA THR A 176 11.06 24.77 -28.67
C THR A 176 12.02 23.57 -28.77
N SER A 177 12.23 22.83 -27.68
CA SER A 177 13.22 21.75 -27.61
C SER A 177 12.81 20.55 -28.45
N VAL A 178 13.83 19.84 -28.94
CA VAL A 178 13.66 18.63 -29.76
C VAL A 178 12.94 17.57 -28.93
N VAL A 179 11.89 16.98 -29.51
CA VAL A 179 11.17 15.83 -28.92
C VAL A 179 12.19 14.74 -28.59
N LEU A 180 12.08 14.16 -27.39
CA LEU A 180 12.95 13.07 -26.95
C LEU A 180 12.97 11.97 -28.03
N ARG A 181 14.16 11.64 -28.55
CA ARG A 181 14.33 10.60 -29.58
C ARG A 181 13.91 9.22 -29.09
N ASP A 182 14.08 8.96 -27.79
CA ASP A 182 13.66 7.73 -27.13
C ASP A 182 12.71 8.04 -25.97
N ALA A 183 11.42 7.85 -26.22
CA ALA A 183 10.38 7.96 -25.20
C ALA A 183 10.32 6.75 -24.26
N GLU A 184 10.98 5.62 -24.58
CA GLU A 184 10.98 4.43 -23.71
C GLU A 184 11.79 4.65 -22.45
N CYS A 185 12.98 5.26 -22.56
CA CYS A 185 13.82 5.59 -21.40
C CYS A 185 13.07 6.50 -20.40
N TYR A 186 12.47 7.58 -20.90
CA TYR A 186 11.65 8.48 -20.07
C TYR A 186 10.45 7.77 -19.43
N ARG A 187 9.69 6.99 -20.22
CA ARG A 187 8.55 6.22 -19.69
C ARG A 187 8.99 5.21 -18.63
N ARG A 188 10.14 4.57 -18.80
CA ARG A 188 10.71 3.64 -17.82
C ARG A 188 11.05 4.35 -16.51
N PHE A 189 11.63 5.55 -16.55
CA PHE A 189 11.89 6.33 -15.34
C PHE A 189 10.60 6.75 -14.63
N CYS A 190 9.62 7.31 -15.35
CA CYS A 190 8.32 7.65 -14.77
C CYS A 190 7.67 6.43 -14.10
N MET A 191 7.65 5.28 -14.79
CA MET A 191 7.11 4.03 -14.24
C MET A 191 7.90 3.54 -13.02
N SER A 192 9.21 3.73 -13.00
CA SER A 192 10.06 3.32 -11.89
C SER A 192 9.87 4.22 -10.66
N LEU A 193 9.69 5.53 -10.86
CA LEU A 193 9.35 6.48 -9.80
C LEU A 193 7.96 6.19 -9.18
N VAL A 194 6.98 5.81 -9.99
CA VAL A 194 5.64 5.42 -9.50
C VAL A 194 5.71 4.20 -8.55
N ARG A 195 6.68 3.32 -8.74
CA ARG A 195 6.91 2.16 -7.87
C ARG A 195 7.54 2.51 -6.53
N ILE A 196 8.14 3.69 -6.38
CA ILE A 196 8.63 4.15 -5.07
C ILE A 196 7.40 4.42 -4.18
N ILE A 197 7.15 3.50 -3.24
CA ILE A 197 6.21 3.60 -2.12
C ILE A 197 4.76 4.00 -2.56
N GLU A 198 4.35 3.56 -3.76
CA GLU A 198 3.06 3.84 -4.43
C GLU A 198 2.74 5.35 -4.59
N CYS A 199 3.69 6.08 -5.18
CA CYS A 199 3.49 7.44 -5.68
C CYS A 199 2.70 7.40 -7.01
N ARG A 200 1.38 7.63 -7.00
CA ARG A 200 0.66 7.87 -8.27
C ARG A 200 0.85 9.33 -8.67
N GLU A 201 1.17 9.56 -9.95
CA GLU A 201 1.42 10.89 -10.52
C GLU A 201 0.39 11.92 -10.04
N VAL A 202 0.88 12.93 -9.32
CA VAL A 202 0.09 14.09 -8.93
C VAL A 202 0.39 15.19 -9.93
N SER A 203 -0.42 15.30 -10.98
CA SER A 203 -0.56 16.58 -11.65
C SER A 203 -1.55 17.42 -10.84
N GLU A 204 -1.23 18.70 -10.59
CA GLU A 204 -2.23 19.70 -10.19
C GLU A 204 -3.52 19.57 -11.01
N SER A 205 -4.64 20.06 -10.47
CA SER A 205 -5.95 20.08 -11.13
C SER A 205 -5.77 20.42 -12.62
N CYS A 206 -5.84 19.39 -13.46
CA CYS A 206 -5.44 19.54 -14.85
C CYS A 206 -6.42 20.52 -15.49
N SER A 207 -5.92 21.70 -15.87
CA SER A 207 -6.71 22.81 -16.43
C SER A 207 -7.55 22.37 -17.63
N ALA A 208 -7.06 21.36 -18.37
CA ALA A 208 -7.76 20.74 -19.50
C ALA A 208 -8.98 19.87 -19.11
N THR A 209 -8.99 19.27 -17.92
CA THR A 209 -10.08 18.35 -17.49
C THR A 209 -10.98 18.89 -16.38
N ARG A 210 -10.54 19.95 -15.67
CA ARG A 210 -11.26 20.55 -14.53
C ARG A 210 -11.63 19.56 -13.40
N ARG A 211 -10.94 18.42 -13.27
CA ARG A 211 -11.19 17.43 -12.21
C ARG A 211 -10.29 17.68 -11.00
N SER A 212 -10.89 17.52 -9.81
CA SER A 212 -10.21 17.60 -8.52
C SER A 212 -9.29 16.40 -8.27
N VAL A 213 -8.31 16.56 -7.38
CA VAL A 213 -7.44 15.48 -6.89
C VAL A 213 -7.85 15.12 -5.47
N SER A 214 -8.17 13.85 -5.24
CA SER A 214 -8.40 13.30 -3.91
C SER A 214 -7.09 12.78 -3.34
N GLY A 215 -6.78 13.17 -2.11
CA GLY A 215 -5.64 12.65 -1.37
C GLY A 215 -6.06 12.34 0.05
N TRP A 216 -5.55 11.25 0.59
CA TRP A 216 -5.86 10.84 1.96
C TRP A 216 -4.80 9.88 2.49
N ILE A 217 -4.71 9.80 3.81
CA ILE A 217 -3.80 8.91 4.54
C ILE A 217 -4.50 8.38 5.79
N VAL A 218 -4.24 7.13 6.12
CA VAL A 218 -4.77 6.41 7.27
C VAL A 218 -3.60 5.90 8.10
N PHE A 219 -3.69 6.18 9.40
CA PHE A 219 -2.73 5.74 10.39
C PHE A 219 -3.31 4.62 11.25
N LEU A 220 -2.45 3.66 11.61
CA LEU A 220 -2.69 2.74 12.70
C LEU A 220 -1.77 3.14 13.86
N GLY A 221 -2.33 3.83 14.86
CA GLY A 221 -1.53 4.50 15.88
C GLY A 221 -0.70 5.62 15.25
N LYS A 222 0.63 5.53 15.35
CA LYS A 222 1.58 6.48 14.72
C LYS A 222 2.09 6.02 13.35
N SER A 223 1.73 4.81 12.90
CA SER A 223 2.27 4.22 11.68
C SER A 223 1.33 4.48 10.49
N PRO A 224 1.81 5.10 9.39
CA PRO A 224 1.01 5.20 8.17
C PRO A 224 0.89 3.82 7.52
N VAL A 225 -0.34 3.35 7.32
CA VAL A 225 -0.60 2.01 6.76
C VAL A 225 -1.23 2.05 5.38
N LEU A 226 -1.94 3.14 5.07
CA LEU A 226 -2.64 3.31 3.81
C LEU A 226 -2.65 4.78 3.41
N TRP A 227 -2.42 5.07 2.14
CA TRP A 227 -2.53 6.41 1.57
C TRP A 227 -2.83 6.30 0.10
N LYS A 228 -3.35 7.38 -0.46
CA LYS A 228 -3.66 7.46 -1.89
C LYS A 228 -3.63 8.91 -2.33
N SER A 229 -3.13 9.13 -3.55
CA SER A 229 -3.44 10.31 -4.34
C SER A 229 -4.03 9.85 -5.67
N LYS A 230 -5.21 10.37 -6.02
CA LYS A 230 -5.87 10.03 -7.28
C LYS A 230 -6.74 11.19 -7.75
N LYS A 231 -6.64 11.51 -9.04
CA LYS A 231 -7.60 12.37 -9.73
C LYS A 231 -9.00 11.77 -9.69
N GLN A 232 -10.00 12.56 -9.34
CA GLN A 232 -11.39 12.12 -9.32
C GLN A 232 -11.88 11.80 -10.73
N GLU A 233 -12.81 10.83 -10.83
CA GLU A 233 -13.40 10.43 -12.11
C GLU A 233 -14.46 11.42 -12.57
N ALA A 234 -15.29 11.88 -11.63
CA ALA A 234 -16.27 12.94 -11.84
C ALA A 234 -15.67 14.34 -11.64
N VAL A 235 -16.26 15.34 -12.28
CA VAL A 235 -15.96 16.76 -12.05
C VAL A 235 -16.83 17.23 -10.88
N SER A 236 -16.20 17.62 -9.77
CA SER A 236 -16.90 18.23 -8.64
C SER A 236 -17.32 19.66 -8.99
N ARG A 237 -18.52 20.06 -8.56
CA ARG A 237 -19.04 21.43 -8.72
C ARG A 237 -18.58 22.36 -7.61
N SER A 238 -18.06 21.82 -6.51
CA SER A 238 -17.49 22.57 -5.38
C SER A 238 -16.31 21.84 -4.73
N SER A 239 -15.51 22.56 -3.94
CA SER A 239 -14.46 21.96 -3.09
C SER A 239 -15.05 21.04 -2.02
N ALA A 240 -16.15 21.45 -1.39
CA ALA A 240 -16.86 20.63 -0.40
C ALA A 240 -17.32 19.28 -0.97
N GLU A 241 -17.80 19.26 -2.22
CA GLU A 241 -18.16 18.02 -2.92
C GLU A 241 -16.95 17.12 -3.16
N ALA A 242 -15.83 17.70 -3.62
CA ALA A 242 -14.61 16.94 -3.81
C ALA A 242 -14.12 16.30 -2.50
N GLU A 243 -14.27 17.01 -1.38
CA GLU A 243 -13.91 16.50 -0.05
C GLU A 243 -14.87 15.41 0.42
N TYR A 244 -16.19 15.57 0.25
CA TYR A 244 -17.18 14.53 0.56
C TYR A 244 -16.92 13.22 -0.18
N CYS A 245 -16.70 13.27 -1.49
CA CYS A 245 -16.37 12.08 -2.27
C CYS A 245 -15.07 11.43 -1.77
N SER A 246 -14.08 12.22 -1.38
CA SER A 246 -12.83 11.72 -0.81
C SER A 246 -13.07 11.01 0.53
N MET A 247 -13.89 11.59 1.41
CA MET A 247 -14.24 11.01 2.71
C MET A 247 -15.05 9.71 2.56
N ALA A 248 -15.98 9.65 1.60
CA ALA A 248 -16.77 8.45 1.32
C ALA A 248 -15.85 7.28 0.92
N VAL A 249 -14.89 7.53 0.02
CA VAL A 249 -13.87 6.54 -0.36
C VAL A 249 -13.03 6.10 0.83
N VAL A 250 -12.50 7.05 1.62
CA VAL A 250 -11.72 6.73 2.83
C VAL A 250 -12.53 5.89 3.81
N THR A 251 -13.82 6.19 3.96
CA THR A 251 -14.71 5.46 4.88
C THR A 251 -14.89 4.00 4.47
N CYS A 252 -15.01 3.72 3.17
CA CYS A 252 -15.00 2.35 2.65
C CYS A 252 -13.69 1.62 2.99
N GLU A 253 -12.55 2.29 2.81
CA GLU A 253 -11.22 1.74 3.13
C GLU A 253 -11.06 1.50 4.64
N LEU A 254 -11.57 2.39 5.49
CA LEU A 254 -11.60 2.22 6.94
C LEU A 254 -12.46 1.04 7.38
N ARG A 255 -13.63 0.84 6.75
CA ARG A 255 -14.49 -0.32 7.02
C ARG A 255 -13.79 -1.63 6.63
N TRP A 256 -13.13 -1.66 5.47
CA TRP A 256 -12.31 -2.80 5.05
C TRP A 256 -11.15 -3.05 6.03
N LEU A 257 -10.43 -2.00 6.43
CA LEU A 257 -9.32 -2.07 7.39
C LEU A 257 -9.77 -2.62 8.74
N LYS A 258 -10.95 -2.21 9.23
CA LYS A 258 -11.54 -2.74 10.47
C LYS A 258 -11.78 -4.26 10.38
N GLY A 259 -12.27 -4.74 9.24
CA GLY A 259 -12.40 -6.18 8.96
C GLY A 259 -11.04 -6.90 8.94
N LEU A 260 -10.05 -6.32 8.27
CA LEU A 260 -8.69 -6.87 8.21
C LEU A 260 -8.02 -6.96 9.59
N LEU A 261 -8.17 -5.92 10.43
CA LEU A 261 -7.66 -5.93 11.80
C LEU A 261 -8.32 -7.03 12.65
N ALA A 262 -9.62 -7.27 12.46
CA ALA A 262 -10.32 -8.35 13.15
C ALA A 262 -9.74 -9.73 12.78
N CYS A 263 -9.29 -9.94 11.53
CA CYS A 263 -8.62 -11.17 11.12
C CYS A 263 -7.29 -11.40 11.85
N PHE A 264 -6.55 -10.33 12.15
CA PHE A 264 -5.37 -10.41 13.01
C PHE A 264 -5.72 -10.49 14.52
N GLY A 265 -7.01 -10.58 14.84
CA GLY A 265 -7.54 -10.61 16.19
C GLY A 265 -7.24 -9.33 16.97
N VAL A 266 -7.41 -8.18 16.31
CA VAL A 266 -7.44 -6.84 16.89
C VAL A 266 -8.87 -6.32 16.82
N ALA A 267 -9.54 -6.23 17.96
CA ALA A 267 -10.89 -5.68 18.04
C ALA A 267 -10.83 -4.15 18.12
N HIS A 268 -11.45 -3.45 17.17
CA HIS A 268 -11.57 -1.99 17.18
C HIS A 268 -13.03 -1.61 17.49
N THR A 269 -13.34 -1.42 18.77
CA THR A 269 -14.70 -1.11 19.26
C THR A 269 -15.02 0.37 19.23
N LYS A 270 -14.00 1.25 19.22
CA LYS A 270 -14.17 2.69 19.15
C LYS A 270 -14.48 3.13 17.71
N SER A 271 -15.02 4.34 17.57
CA SER A 271 -15.15 5.00 16.27
C SER A 271 -13.77 5.44 15.78
N MET A 272 -13.54 5.25 14.47
CA MET A 272 -12.33 5.72 13.81
C MET A 272 -12.43 7.22 13.53
N GLU A 273 -11.43 7.99 13.93
CA GLU A 273 -11.43 9.44 13.72
C GLU A 273 -11.06 9.78 12.28
N LEU A 274 -11.94 10.51 11.61
CA LEU A 274 -11.75 11.02 10.25
C LEU A 274 -11.62 12.54 10.32
N PHE A 275 -10.49 13.07 9.86
CA PHE A 275 -10.18 14.49 9.92
C PHE A 275 -10.33 15.15 8.54
N CYS A 276 -11.03 16.28 8.49
CA CYS A 276 -11.29 17.06 7.26
C CYS A 276 -11.24 18.56 7.59
N ASP A 277 -10.74 19.38 6.67
CA ASP A 277 -10.57 20.83 6.86
C ASP A 277 -11.72 21.66 6.27
N SER A 278 -12.60 21.08 5.45
CA SER A 278 -13.86 21.74 5.08
C SER A 278 -14.89 21.66 6.20
N GLN A 279 -15.16 22.80 6.85
CA GLN A 279 -16.26 22.93 7.81
C GLN A 279 -17.62 22.59 7.18
N SER A 280 -17.83 22.98 5.92
CA SER A 280 -19.04 22.63 5.18
C SER A 280 -19.19 21.12 5.01
N ALA A 281 -18.07 20.40 4.81
CA ALA A 281 -18.11 18.94 4.69
C ALA A 281 -18.33 18.22 6.04
N VAL A 282 -18.01 18.88 7.16
CA VAL A 282 -18.24 18.34 8.51
C VAL A 282 -19.64 18.68 9.03
N HIS A 283 -20.21 19.83 8.65
CA HIS A 283 -21.43 20.37 9.28
C HIS A 283 -22.60 20.68 8.35
N GLU A 284 -22.39 20.97 7.06
CA GLU A 284 -23.45 21.49 6.19
C GLU A 284 -24.10 20.45 5.27
N ARG A 285 -25.44 20.52 5.19
CA ARG A 285 -26.26 19.69 4.30
C ARG A 285 -26.29 20.31 2.90
N THR A 286 -25.50 19.81 1.97
CA THR A 286 -25.56 20.24 0.57
C THR A 286 -26.49 19.31 -0.22
N LYS A 287 -27.64 19.84 -0.67
CA LYS A 287 -28.71 19.12 -1.42
C LYS A 287 -28.27 18.47 -2.73
N HIS A 288 -27.06 18.75 -3.24
CA HIS A 288 -26.57 18.24 -4.52
C HIS A 288 -25.63 17.02 -4.38
N ILE A 289 -25.39 16.54 -3.16
CA ILE A 289 -24.44 15.45 -2.84
C ILE A 289 -25.13 14.39 -1.97
N GLU A 290 -26.40 14.09 -2.28
CA GLU A 290 -27.27 13.32 -1.37
C GLU A 290 -26.68 11.93 -1.03
N ILE A 291 -26.16 11.17 -2.00
CA ILE A 291 -25.77 9.77 -1.78
C ILE A 291 -24.56 9.64 -0.84
N ASP A 292 -23.43 10.30 -1.15
CA ASP A 292 -22.21 10.20 -0.33
C ASP A 292 -22.41 10.83 1.06
N CYS A 293 -23.20 11.91 1.15
CA CYS A 293 -23.54 12.52 2.42
C CYS A 293 -24.43 11.60 3.29
N HIS A 294 -25.44 10.95 2.70
CA HIS A 294 -26.27 9.98 3.40
C HIS A 294 -25.46 8.78 3.85
N PHE A 295 -24.61 8.23 2.97
CA PHE A 295 -23.72 7.13 3.31
C PHE A 295 -22.82 7.45 4.52
N LEU A 296 -22.11 8.59 4.48
CA LEU A 296 -21.25 9.00 5.58
C LEU A 296 -22.04 9.21 6.88
N ARG A 297 -23.22 9.80 6.78
CA ARG A 297 -24.10 10.00 7.94
C ARG A 297 -24.51 8.67 8.57
N ASP A 298 -24.90 7.69 7.76
CA ASP A 298 -25.27 6.36 8.25
C ASP A 298 -24.08 5.69 8.93
N VAL A 299 -22.88 5.79 8.36
CA VAL A 299 -21.64 5.24 8.96
C VAL A 299 -21.28 5.93 10.29
N VAL A 300 -21.54 7.24 10.41
CA VAL A 300 -21.38 8.00 11.66
C VAL A 300 -22.41 7.56 12.70
N LEU A 301 -23.68 7.37 12.30
CA LEU A 301 -24.75 6.90 13.18
C LEU A 301 -24.52 5.46 13.66
N GLU A 302 -23.97 4.59 12.81
CA GLU A 302 -23.49 3.24 13.16
C GLU A 302 -22.31 3.28 14.14
N GLY A 303 -21.69 4.44 14.38
CA GLY A 303 -20.54 4.61 15.25
C GLY A 303 -19.24 4.02 14.70
N ILE A 304 -19.15 3.77 13.38
CA ILE A 304 -17.95 3.26 12.74
C ILE A 304 -16.89 4.36 12.63
N ILE A 305 -17.30 5.57 12.27
CA ILE A 305 -16.41 6.73 12.15
C ILE A 305 -16.91 7.91 12.99
N ARG A 306 -16.00 8.82 13.33
CA ARG A 306 -16.30 10.13 13.90
C ARG A 306 -15.59 11.18 13.05
N MET A 307 -16.36 12.12 12.51
CA MET A 307 -15.82 13.22 11.72
C MET A 307 -15.37 14.36 12.63
N ASN A 308 -14.16 14.83 12.44
CA ASN A 308 -13.54 15.92 13.19
C ASN A 308 -12.98 16.96 12.23
N HIS A 309 -13.17 18.24 12.54
CA HIS A 309 -12.52 19.30 11.80
C HIS A 309 -11.03 19.42 12.18
N VAL A 310 -10.15 19.57 11.19
CA VAL A 310 -8.74 19.91 11.38
C VAL A 310 -8.42 21.21 10.66
N SER A 311 -7.56 22.05 11.25
CA SER A 311 -7.10 23.26 10.55
C SER A 311 -6.35 22.88 9.26
N THR A 312 -6.57 23.63 8.18
CA THR A 312 -5.88 23.45 6.89
C THR A 312 -4.35 23.40 7.03
N THR A 313 -3.76 24.14 7.97
CA THR A 313 -2.31 24.11 8.22
C THR A 313 -1.79 22.76 8.75
N ASN A 314 -2.69 21.95 9.31
CA ASN A 314 -2.42 20.64 9.88
C ASN A 314 -3.00 19.50 9.05
N GLN A 315 -3.58 19.78 7.87
CA GLN A 315 -4.18 18.78 7.00
C GLN A 315 -3.07 17.98 6.29
N LEU A 316 -2.81 16.76 6.77
CA LEU A 316 -1.79 15.87 6.18
C LEU A 316 -2.13 15.45 4.75
N ALA A 317 -3.41 15.44 4.39
CA ALA A 317 -3.85 15.10 3.03
C ALA A 317 -3.32 16.08 1.96
N ASP A 318 -2.96 17.31 2.35
CA ASP A 318 -2.51 18.35 1.42
C ASP A 318 -1.21 18.00 0.70
N ILE A 319 -0.34 17.21 1.33
CA ILE A 319 0.91 16.74 0.69
C ILE A 319 0.62 15.86 -0.54
N PHE A 320 -0.59 15.29 -0.63
CA PHE A 320 -1.01 14.42 -1.73
C PHE A 320 -1.81 15.16 -2.80
N THR A 321 -2.34 16.35 -2.51
CA THR A 321 -3.31 17.05 -3.38
C THR A 321 -2.84 18.42 -3.86
N LYS A 322 -1.91 19.07 -3.15
CA LYS A 322 -1.49 20.45 -3.40
C LYS A 322 0.00 20.52 -3.69
N ALA A 323 0.39 21.44 -4.58
CA ALA A 323 1.78 21.86 -4.75
C ALA A 323 2.17 22.79 -3.59
N LEU A 324 2.62 22.19 -2.49
CA LEU A 324 3.00 22.91 -1.27
C LEU A 324 4.34 23.63 -1.43
N GLY A 325 4.46 24.81 -0.81
CA GLY A 325 5.76 25.45 -0.62
C GLY A 325 6.66 24.65 0.34
N LYS A 326 7.95 24.95 0.34
CA LYS A 326 8.98 24.24 1.11
C LYS A 326 8.63 24.07 2.59
N TRP A 327 8.25 25.15 3.27
CA TRP A 327 7.96 25.14 4.71
C TRP A 327 6.75 24.26 5.08
N PRO A 328 5.56 24.42 4.46
CA PRO A 328 4.45 23.49 4.67
C PRO A 328 4.79 22.03 4.33
N PHE A 329 5.53 21.80 3.25
CA PHE A 329 5.93 20.46 2.83
C PHE A 329 6.80 19.77 3.89
N GLU A 330 7.87 20.43 4.36
CA GLU A 330 8.76 19.89 5.39
C GLU A 330 8.02 19.67 6.72
N PHE A 331 7.10 20.57 7.08
CA PHE A 331 6.28 20.45 8.29
C PHE A 331 5.38 19.20 8.25
N LEU A 332 4.66 18.99 7.14
CA LEU A 332 3.79 17.82 6.98
C LEU A 332 4.60 16.52 6.86
N LEU A 333 5.76 16.55 6.18
CA LEU A 333 6.63 15.39 6.02
C LEU A 333 7.15 14.86 7.37
N ARG A 334 7.52 15.75 8.29
CA ARG A 334 7.88 15.37 9.67
C ARG A 334 6.72 14.69 10.40
N LYS A 335 5.48 15.15 10.19
CA LYS A 335 4.29 14.57 10.80
C LYS A 335 3.91 13.20 10.21
N LEU A 336 4.32 12.90 8.98
CA LEU A 336 4.14 11.57 8.37
C LEU A 336 5.04 10.50 9.02
N GLY A 337 5.99 10.88 9.87
CA GLY A 337 6.94 9.95 10.48
C GLY A 337 8.01 9.46 9.49
N ILE A 338 8.25 10.21 8.40
CA ILE A 338 9.37 9.96 7.50
C ILE A 338 10.65 10.40 8.21
N LEU A 339 11.55 9.45 8.44
CA LEU A 339 12.85 9.67 9.06
C LEU A 339 13.95 9.40 8.04
N ASP A 340 14.96 10.25 8.04
CA ASP A 340 16.20 9.95 7.34
C ASP A 340 17.15 9.22 8.31
N LEU A 341 17.26 7.91 8.13
CA LEU A 341 18.14 7.04 8.91
C LEU A 341 19.63 7.31 8.64
N HIS A 342 19.96 8.13 7.64
CA HIS A 342 21.32 8.43 7.22
C HIS A 342 21.73 9.89 7.44
N THR A 343 20.83 10.74 7.95
CA THR A 343 21.25 12.05 8.44
C THR A 343 22.12 11.84 9.67
N PRO A 344 23.38 12.34 9.71
CA PRO A 344 24.19 12.27 10.92
C PRO A 344 23.47 13.03 12.05
N THR A 345 23.18 12.32 13.14
CA THR A 345 22.61 12.86 14.38
C THR A 345 23.57 13.76 15.11
#